data_AF-A0A7X8KXD5-F1
#
_entry.id   AF-A0A7X8KXD5-F1
#
_cell.length_a   1.000
_cell.length_b   1.000
_cell.length_c   1.000
_cell.angle_alpha   90.00
_cell.angle_beta   90.00
_cell.angle_gamma   90.00
#
_symmetry.space_group_name_H-M   'P 1'
#
loop_
_entity.id
_entity.type
_entity.pdbx_description
1 polymer ?
#
loop_
_entity_poly.entity_id
_entity_poly.type
_entity_poly.pdbx_seq_one_letter_code
_entity_poly.pdbx_strand_id
1 'polypeptide(L)'
;VYFYMAVDNAHKKSDEEGHRILSDAIIRSAVQCYAIEGFYPPDIEYLENNYGLLVDHDKYFVSYRVFASNIIPEVDVFIKNTR
;
A
#
# COMPACT_ATOMS: atom_id res chain seq x y z
N VAL A 1 -0.38 22.90 27.15
CA VAL A 1 0.35 21.61 27.33
C VAL A 1 -0.50 20.43 26.87
N TYR A 2 -1.70 20.22 27.41
CA TYR A 2 -2.58 19.10 27.00
C TYR A 2 -2.98 19.10 25.51
N PHE A 3 -3.23 20.28 24.93
CA PHE A 3 -3.59 20.39 23.51
C PHE A 3 -2.46 19.94 22.56
N TYR A 4 -1.20 20.26 22.87
CA TYR A 4 -0.06 19.87 22.03
C TYR A 4 0.20 18.35 22.08
N MET A 5 0.08 17.70 23.23
CA MET A 5 0.18 16.24 23.34
C MET A 5 -0.94 15.51 22.60
N ALA A 6 -2.14 16.09 22.53
CA ALA A 6 -3.27 15.49 21.81
C ALA A 6 -3.04 15.48 20.28
N VAL A 7 -2.47 16.56 19.73
CA VAL A 7 -2.18 16.68 18.30
C VAL A 7 -1.07 15.72 17.86
N ASP A 8 0.00 15.57 18.65
CA ASP A 8 1.11 14.65 18.33
C ASP A 8 0.66 13.17 18.27
N ASN A 9 -0.20 12.75 19.20
CA ASN A 9 -0.73 11.38 19.19
C ASN A 9 -1.65 11.12 18.00
N ALA A 10 -2.43 12.13 17.59
CA ALA A 10 -3.26 12.04 16.39
C ALA A 10 -2.41 11.87 15.12
N HIS A 11 -1.26 12.57 15.05
CA HIS A 11 -0.36 12.50 13.91
C HIS A 11 0.27 11.10 13.75
N LYS A 12 0.81 10.53 14.83
CA LYS A 12 1.38 9.17 14.81
C LYS A 12 0.35 8.11 14.42
N LYS A 13 -0.85 8.20 14.96
CA LYS A 13 -1.94 7.26 14.64
C LYS A 13 -2.40 7.41 13.19
N SER A 14 -2.36 8.62 12.64
CA SER A 14 -2.68 8.87 11.23
C SER A 14 -1.68 8.20 10.28
N ASP A 15 -0.39 8.18 10.62
CA ASP A 15 0.64 7.52 9.79
C ASP A 15 0.56 5.98 9.88
N GLU A 16 0.28 5.44 11.07
CA GLU A 16 0.00 4.01 11.24
C GLU A 16 -1.25 3.58 10.45
N GLU A 17 -2.28 4.41 10.42
CA GLU A 17 -3.48 4.11 9.64
C GLU A 17 -3.22 4.20 8.12
N GLY A 18 -2.36 5.13 7.69
CA GLY A 18 -2.06 5.37 6.28
C GLY A 18 -1.43 4.16 5.55
N HIS A 19 -0.42 3.50 6.14
CA HIS A 19 0.21 2.35 5.49
C HIS A 19 -0.74 1.14 5.43
N ARG A 20 -1.62 0.96 6.43
CA ARG A 20 -2.65 -0.08 6.44
C ARG A 20 -3.67 0.12 5.31
N ILE A 21 -4.14 1.36 5.14
CA ILE A 21 -5.06 1.72 4.04
C ILE A 21 -4.41 1.43 2.69
N LEU A 22 -3.14 1.80 2.51
CA LEU A 22 -2.41 1.55 1.27
C LEU A 22 -2.24 0.05 1.01
N SER A 23 -1.82 -0.73 1.99
CA SER A 23 -1.69 -2.20 1.85
C SER A 23 -3.00 -2.85 1.42
N ASP A 24 -4.11 -2.43 2.02
CA ASP A 24 -5.44 -2.94 1.74
C ASP A 24 -5.94 -2.50 0.35
N ALA A 25 -5.58 -1.29 -0.10
CA ALA A 25 -5.83 -0.83 -1.47
C ALA A 25 -5.06 -1.68 -2.51
N ILE A 26 -3.78 -1.98 -2.26
CA ILE A 26 -2.95 -2.80 -3.16
C ILE A 26 -3.57 -4.20 -3.31
N ILE A 27 -3.94 -4.84 -2.20
CA ILE A 27 -4.55 -6.18 -2.23
C ILE A 27 -5.88 -6.16 -2.98
N ARG A 28 -6.73 -5.15 -2.77
CA ARG A 28 -7.99 -5.00 -3.52
C ARG A 28 -7.75 -4.87 -5.02
N SER A 29 -6.82 -4.03 -5.44
CA SER A 29 -6.51 -3.85 -6.87
C SER A 29 -5.92 -5.12 -7.48
N ALA A 30 -5.07 -5.86 -6.74
CA ALA A 30 -4.55 -7.14 -7.19
C ALA A 30 -5.65 -8.21 -7.37
N VAL A 31 -6.61 -8.27 -6.44
CA VAL A 31 -7.78 -9.16 -6.56
C VAL A 31 -8.68 -8.75 -7.72
N GLN A 32 -8.86 -7.45 -7.95
CA GLN A 32 -9.60 -6.94 -9.10
C GLN A 32 -8.92 -7.35 -10.42
N CYS A 33 -7.59 -7.26 -10.48
CA CYS A 33 -6.79 -7.74 -11.61
C CYS A 33 -7.03 -9.22 -11.89
N TYR A 34 -6.92 -10.06 -10.86
CA TYR A 34 -7.18 -11.49 -11.00
C TYR A 34 -8.60 -11.79 -11.46
N ALA A 35 -9.59 -11.07 -10.96
CA ALA A 35 -10.99 -11.28 -11.33
C ALA A 35 -11.29 -10.91 -12.80
N ILE A 36 -10.60 -9.91 -13.35
CA ILE A 36 -10.83 -9.42 -14.71
C ILE A 36 -9.94 -10.14 -15.74
N GLU A 37 -8.67 -10.34 -15.41
CA GLU A 37 -7.65 -10.80 -16.35
C GLU A 37 -7.21 -12.26 -16.12
N GLY A 38 -7.57 -12.84 -14.98
CA GLY A 38 -7.25 -14.23 -14.64
C GLY A 38 -5.85 -14.44 -14.06
N PHE A 39 -5.11 -13.36 -13.75
CA PHE A 39 -3.81 -13.42 -13.09
C PHE A 39 -3.58 -12.25 -12.14
N TYR A 40 -2.76 -12.46 -11.11
CA TYR A 40 -2.32 -11.42 -10.19
C TYR A 40 -1.22 -10.56 -10.82
N PRO A 41 -1.20 -9.24 -10.58
CA PRO A 41 -0.27 -8.33 -11.24
C PRO A 41 1.19 -8.72 -10.97
N PRO A 42 2.09 -8.60 -11.96
CA PRO A 42 3.48 -8.97 -11.81
C PRO A 42 4.26 -8.04 -10.86
N ASP A 43 3.85 -6.78 -10.78
CA ASP A 43 4.50 -5.72 -10.02
C ASP A 43 3.49 -4.65 -9.59
N ILE A 44 3.97 -3.69 -8.80
CA ILE A 44 3.14 -2.59 -8.28
C ILE A 44 2.80 -1.60 -9.40
N GLU A 45 3.72 -1.38 -10.33
CA GLU A 45 3.55 -0.47 -11.47
C GLU A 45 2.39 -0.90 -12.38
N TYR A 46 2.13 -2.20 -12.51
CA TYR A 46 0.95 -2.70 -13.22
C TYR A 46 -0.34 -2.20 -12.60
N LEU A 47 -0.42 -2.18 -11.27
CA LEU A 47 -1.59 -1.67 -10.54
C LEU A 47 -1.72 -0.15 -10.68
N GLU A 48 -0.61 0.58 -10.67
CA GLU A 48 -0.63 2.04 -10.86
C GLU A 48 -1.10 2.43 -12.26
N ASN A 49 -0.61 1.74 -13.28
CA ASN A 49 -0.92 2.05 -14.68
C ASN A 49 -2.31 1.59 -15.13
N ASN A 50 -2.84 0.48 -14.57
CA ASN A 50 -4.05 -0.15 -15.09
C ASN A 50 -5.25 -0.12 -14.12
N TYR A 51 -5.01 0.01 -12.81
CA TYR A 51 -6.05 -0.05 -11.77
C TYR A 51 -6.19 1.26 -10.99
N GLY A 52 -5.47 2.31 -11.37
CA GLY A 52 -5.54 3.63 -10.73
C GLY A 52 -5.03 3.61 -9.28
N LEU A 53 -4.19 2.63 -8.93
CA LEU A 53 -3.50 2.62 -7.64
C LEU A 53 -2.57 3.83 -7.59
N LEU A 54 -2.61 4.58 -6.49
CA LEU A 54 -1.72 5.72 -6.26
C LEU A 54 -0.85 5.42 -5.06
N VAL A 55 0.45 5.27 -5.28
CA VAL A 55 1.45 5.13 -4.22
C VAL A 55 2.24 6.42 -4.12
N ASP A 56 2.26 7.03 -2.94
CA ASP A 56 3.21 8.09 -2.62
C ASP A 56 4.58 7.43 -2.39
N HIS A 57 5.37 7.33 -3.45
CA HIS A 57 6.70 6.75 -3.42
C HIS A 57 7.71 7.60 -2.65
N ASP A 58 7.43 8.86 -2.31
CA ASP A 58 8.32 9.65 -1.45
C ASP A 58 8.09 9.28 0.02
N LYS A 59 6.84 8.99 0.39
CA LYS A 59 6.45 8.61 1.75
C LYS A 59 6.58 7.11 2.04
N TYR A 60 6.31 6.25 1.07
CA TYR A 60 6.21 4.81 1.28
C TYR A 60 7.23 4.02 0.47
N PHE A 61 7.68 2.92 1.04
CA PHE A 61 8.37 1.84 0.34
C PHE A 61 7.45 0.62 0.34
N VAL A 62 7.06 0.18 -0.86
CA VAL A 62 6.19 -0.99 -1.05
C VAL A 62 7.04 -2.16 -1.48
N SER A 63 7.05 -3.21 -0.68
CA SER A 63 7.59 -4.51 -1.07
C SER A 63 6.45 -5.36 -1.61
N TYR A 64 6.44 -5.57 -2.92
CA TYR A 64 5.47 -6.40 -3.62
C TYR A 64 6.16 -7.66 -4.16
N ARG A 65 5.75 -8.85 -3.68
CA ARG A 65 6.37 -10.13 -4.06
C ARG A 65 5.34 -11.06 -4.69
N VAL A 66 5.66 -11.55 -5.88
CA VAL A 66 4.84 -12.53 -6.61
C VAL A 66 5.56 -13.88 -6.62
N PHE A 67 4.90 -14.93 -6.15
CA PHE A 67 5.42 -16.30 -6.25
C PHE A 67 4.99 -16.98 -7.56
N ALA A 68 3.73 -16.81 -7.94
CA ALA A 68 3.15 -17.31 -9.19
C ALA A 68 1.98 -16.41 -9.59
N SER A 69 1.64 -16.39 -10.88
CA SER A 69 0.57 -15.54 -11.43
C SER A 69 -0.83 -15.89 -10.91
N ASN A 70 -1.02 -17.05 -10.27
CA ASN A 70 -2.28 -17.51 -9.70
C ASN A 70 -2.29 -17.53 -8.15
N ILE A 71 -1.26 -17.01 -7.50
CA ILE A 71 -1.17 -16.90 -6.04
C ILE A 71 -1.14 -15.41 -5.68
N ILE A 72 -1.91 -15.05 -4.66
CA ILE A 72 -2.03 -13.65 -4.21
C ILE A 72 -0.63 -13.11 -3.86
N PRO A 73 -0.29 -11.88 -4.29
CA PRO A 73 0.99 -11.28 -3.97
C PRO A 73 1.12 -11.03 -2.47
N GLU A 74 2.34 -11.16 -1.98
CA GLU A 74 2.69 -10.73 -0.63
C GLU A 74 3.06 -9.25 -0.67
N VAL A 75 2.41 -8.45 0.17
CA VAL A 75 2.51 -6.99 0.15
C VAL A 75 2.86 -6.48 1.53
N ASP A 76 3.99 -5.80 1.63
CA ASP A 76 4.42 -5.09 2.83
C ASP A 76 4.62 -3.61 2.50
N VAL A 77 4.07 -2.72 3.33
CA VAL A 77 4.18 -1.27 3.16
C VAL A 77 4.95 -0.67 4.34
N PHE A 78 6.02 0.05 4.04
CA PHE A 78 6.88 0.69 5.03
C PHE A 78 6.88 2.21 4.84
N ILE A 79 6.91 2.96 5.95
CA ILE A 79 7.09 4.41 5.91
C ILE A 79 8.58 4.70 5.70
N LYS A 80 8.91 5.50 4.70
CA LYS A 80 10.26 6.04 4.51
C LYS A 80 10.51 7.09 5.58
N ASN A 81 11.38 6.79 6.53
CA ASN A 81 11.79 7.76 7.52
C ASN A 81 12.87 8.67 6.90
N THR A 82 12.45 9.74 6.23
CA THR A 82 13.35 10.78 5.75
C THR A 82 13.82 11.58 6.97
N ARG A 83 15.10 11.42 7.33
CA ARG A 83 15.76 12.22 8.37
C ARG A 83 15.94 13.67 7.93
#